data_AF-A0A535UCK4-F1
#
_entry.id   AF-A0A535UCK4-F1
#
_cell.length_a   1.000
_cell.length_b   1.000
_cell.length_c   1.000
_cell.angle_alpha   90.00
_cell.angle_beta   90.00
_cell.angle_gamma   90.00
#
_symmetry.space_group_name_H-M   'P 1'
#
loop_
_entity.id
_entity.type
_entity.pdbx_description
1 polymer ?
#
loop_
_entity_poly.entity_id
_entity_poly.type
_entity_poly.pdbx_seq_one_letter_code
_entity_poly.pdbx_strand_id
1 'polypeptide(L)'
;MASVERYGPGEEASEYEPGDFILTHRNRPIATLISFGQARRFRGPDAPYSHWSHTALVVSGNGVLVEAEATGVVRTPISKYKATEYHLVRLGSEFSHDGRKRAVDYANHQVGVAFGYLALVGASIYLLTGLPVKLMRRNHQICSEVVVRALQAGGLLEDADPALTLPADLAKRFVVTP
;
A
#
# COMPACT_ATOMS: atom_id res chain seq x y z
N MET A 1 -0.65 18.06 11.16
CA MET A 1 0.45 17.10 11.37
C MET A 1 -0.10 15.71 11.43
N ALA A 2 0.52 14.81 10.68
CA ALA A 2 0.19 13.39 10.70
C ALA A 2 0.58 12.76 12.05
N SER A 3 -0.19 11.76 12.49
CA SER A 3 0.10 10.97 13.70
C SER A 3 0.03 9.47 13.39
N VAL A 4 0.65 8.67 14.26
CA VAL A 4 0.74 7.22 14.10
C VAL A 4 0.16 6.55 15.34
N GLU A 5 -0.80 5.66 15.13
CA GLU A 5 -1.42 4.84 16.17
C GLU A 5 -1.01 3.38 15.96
N ARG A 6 -0.40 2.76 16.98
CA ARG A 6 0.03 1.36 16.93
C ARG A 6 -1.06 0.46 17.48
N TYR A 7 -1.35 -0.62 16.76
CA TYR A 7 -2.25 -1.69 17.18
C TYR A 7 -1.54 -3.04 17.07
N GLY A 8 -1.34 -3.69 18.22
CA GLY A 8 -0.78 -5.02 18.32
C GLY A 8 -1.81 -6.12 18.02
N PRO A 9 -1.38 -7.40 18.02
CA PRO A 9 -2.27 -8.53 17.85
C PRO A 9 -3.40 -8.53 18.89
N GLY A 10 -4.65 -8.56 18.42
CA GLY A 10 -5.87 -8.53 19.23
C GLY A 10 -6.45 -7.12 19.44
N GLU A 11 -5.68 -6.07 19.13
CA GLU A 11 -6.11 -4.68 19.23
C GLU A 11 -6.70 -4.19 17.90
N GLU A 12 -7.69 -3.31 17.97
CA GLU A 12 -8.33 -2.73 16.79
C GLU A 12 -8.72 -1.27 17.08
N ALA A 13 -8.51 -0.38 16.11
CA ALA A 13 -8.94 1.01 16.25
C ALA A 13 -10.46 1.10 16.35
N SER A 14 -10.96 2.03 17.16
CA SER A 14 -12.40 2.29 17.30
C SER A 14 -12.92 3.26 16.25
N GLU A 15 -12.05 4.08 15.67
CA GLU A 15 -12.41 5.15 14.75
C GLU A 15 -11.53 5.12 13.50
N TYR A 16 -12.14 5.34 12.35
CA TYR A 16 -11.47 5.33 11.06
C TYR A 16 -11.81 6.58 10.27
N GLU A 17 -10.81 7.25 9.72
CA GLU A 17 -11.01 8.39 8.84
C GLU A 17 -10.65 7.98 7.41
N PRO A 18 -11.61 8.04 6.46
CA PRO A 18 -11.31 7.76 5.06
C PRO A 18 -10.17 8.66 4.53
N GLY A 19 -9.25 8.06 3.78
CA GLY A 19 -8.05 8.71 3.30
C GLY A 19 -6.81 8.50 4.18
N ASP A 20 -6.97 8.05 5.42
CA ASP A 20 -5.86 7.50 6.21
C ASP A 20 -5.39 6.17 5.61
N PHE A 21 -4.23 5.68 6.04
CA PHE A 21 -3.71 4.39 5.57
C PHE A 21 -3.05 3.62 6.72
N ILE A 22 -2.96 2.31 6.55
CA ILE A 22 -2.25 1.44 7.49
C ILE A 22 -0.92 0.97 6.91
N LEU A 23 0.02 0.68 7.80
CA LEU A 23 1.24 -0.09 7.53
C LEU A 23 1.20 -1.36 8.37
N THR A 24 1.56 -2.49 7.78
CA THR A 24 1.58 -3.79 8.46
C THR A 24 2.65 -4.68 7.87
N HIS A 25 3.00 -5.75 8.59
CA HIS A 25 3.88 -6.79 8.09
C HIS A 25 3.07 -8.06 7.80
N ARG A 26 3.32 -8.71 6.67
CA ARG A 26 2.67 -9.99 6.34
C ARG A 26 3.64 -11.14 6.50
N ASN A 27 3.16 -12.27 7.01
CA ASN A 27 3.95 -13.52 7.11
C ASN A 27 3.81 -14.42 5.87
N ARG A 28 3.79 -13.83 4.67
CA ARG A 28 3.76 -14.59 3.40
C ARG A 28 5.16 -14.62 2.77
N PRO A 29 5.54 -15.67 2.02
CA PRO A 29 6.87 -15.78 1.41
C PRO A 29 7.23 -14.61 0.48
N ILE A 30 6.23 -13.96 -0.16
CA ILE A 30 6.42 -12.75 -0.97
C ILE A 30 6.78 -11.54 -0.09
N ALA A 31 6.20 -11.43 1.10
CA ALA A 31 6.54 -10.38 2.05
C ALA A 31 7.99 -10.53 2.53
N THR A 32 8.48 -11.76 2.71
CA THR A 32 9.89 -12.03 3.01
C THR A 32 10.83 -11.53 1.90
N LEU A 33 10.44 -11.66 0.63
CA LEU A 33 11.23 -11.14 -0.50
C LEU A 33 11.25 -9.61 -0.53
N ILE A 34 10.12 -8.97 -0.25
CA ILE A 34 10.00 -7.51 -0.16
C ILE A 34 10.84 -6.98 1.01
N SER A 35 10.69 -7.57 2.20
CA SER A 35 11.49 -7.23 3.38
C SER A 35 12.98 -7.45 3.14
N PHE A 36 13.38 -8.50 2.41
CA PHE A 36 14.79 -8.72 2.06
C PHE A 36 15.33 -7.66 1.09
N GLY A 37 14.55 -7.27 0.08
CA GLY A 37 14.89 -6.18 -0.84
C GLY A 37 14.99 -4.83 -0.13
N GLN A 38 14.04 -4.54 0.76
CA GLN A 38 14.03 -3.33 1.59
C GLN A 38 15.21 -3.31 2.56
N ALA A 39 15.50 -4.41 3.27
CA ALA A 39 16.63 -4.50 4.21
C ALA A 39 18.00 -4.33 3.54
N ARG A 40 18.09 -4.56 2.21
CA ARG A 40 19.31 -4.25 1.45
C ARG A 40 19.47 -2.73 1.20
N ARG A 41 18.37 -2.01 1.04
CA ARG A 41 18.32 -0.56 0.75
C ARG A 41 18.28 0.31 2.02
N PHE A 42 17.54 -0.13 3.03
CA PHE A 42 17.36 0.53 4.33
C PHE A 42 18.24 -0.17 5.36
N ARG A 43 19.39 0.45 5.69
CA ARG A 43 20.41 -0.08 6.60
C ARG A 43 20.82 0.97 7.63
N GLY A 44 21.43 0.52 8.73
CA GLY A 44 21.89 1.41 9.78
C GLY A 44 20.70 2.13 10.44
N PRO A 45 20.71 3.47 10.57
CA PRO A 45 19.63 4.23 11.18
C PRO A 45 18.25 4.02 10.54
N ASP A 46 18.22 3.63 9.26
CA ASP A 46 16.98 3.43 8.49
C ASP A 46 16.45 1.98 8.56
N ALA A 47 17.18 1.07 9.20
CA ALA A 47 16.80 -0.35 9.27
C ALA A 47 15.39 -0.61 9.85
N PRO A 48 14.92 0.11 10.89
CA PRO A 48 13.59 -0.12 11.46
C PRO A 48 12.44 0.04 10.46
N TYR A 49 12.58 0.89 9.44
CA TYR A 49 11.53 1.12 8.45
C TYR A 49 11.31 -0.06 7.49
N SER A 50 12.29 -0.96 7.36
CA SER A 50 12.20 -2.15 6.49
C SER A 50 11.29 -3.26 7.04
N HIS A 51 10.77 -3.09 8.25
CA HIS A 51 9.84 -4.01 8.89
C HIS A 51 8.49 -4.10 8.14
N TRP A 52 8.05 -2.98 7.56
CA TRP A 52 6.75 -2.87 6.90
C TRP A 52 6.80 -3.44 5.48
N SER A 53 6.01 -4.50 5.26
CA SER A 53 5.92 -5.18 3.96
C SER A 53 4.59 -4.92 3.24
N HIS A 54 3.62 -4.30 3.89
CA HIS A 54 2.31 -4.05 3.32
C HIS A 54 1.68 -2.74 3.76
N THR A 55 0.83 -2.16 2.91
CA THR A 55 0.05 -0.97 3.22
C THR A 55 -1.33 -1.02 2.57
N ALA A 56 -2.32 -0.34 3.16
CA ALA A 56 -3.68 -0.30 2.65
C ALA A 56 -4.34 1.04 2.99
N LEU A 57 -5.21 1.54 2.12
CA LEU A 57 -5.93 2.80 2.33
C LEU A 57 -7.26 2.54 3.05
N VAL A 58 -7.59 3.32 4.07
CA VAL A 58 -8.90 3.36 4.70
C VAL A 58 -9.86 4.11 3.77
N VAL A 59 -10.96 3.46 3.37
CA VAL A 59 -11.96 4.04 2.46
C VAL A 59 -13.31 4.30 3.10
N SER A 60 -13.49 3.90 4.36
CA SER A 60 -14.75 4.04 5.08
C SER A 60 -14.54 4.13 6.59
N GLY A 61 -15.43 4.86 7.27
CA GLY A 61 -15.40 5.04 8.73
C GLY A 61 -15.69 3.77 9.55
N ASN A 62 -16.11 2.69 8.90
CA ASN A 62 -16.29 1.36 9.51
C ASN A 62 -15.06 0.45 9.33
N GLY A 63 -13.90 1.00 8.96
CA GLY A 63 -12.66 0.23 8.84
C GLY A 63 -12.56 -0.62 7.57
N VAL A 64 -13.29 -0.27 6.50
CA VAL A 64 -13.05 -0.90 5.18
C VAL A 64 -11.80 -0.31 4.56
N LEU A 65 -10.95 -1.21 4.06
CA LEU A 65 -9.69 -0.92 3.41
C LEU A 65 -9.77 -1.22 1.91
N VAL A 66 -8.99 -0.50 1.12
CA VAL A 66 -8.62 -0.90 -0.24
C VAL A 66 -7.14 -1.25 -0.27
N GLU A 67 -6.83 -2.43 -0.80
CA GLU A 67 -5.48 -2.94 -0.85
C GLU A 67 -5.19 -3.75 -2.11
N ALA A 68 -3.93 -3.73 -2.55
CA ALA A 68 -3.43 -4.59 -3.60
C ALA A 68 -3.09 -5.98 -3.04
N GLU A 69 -3.69 -7.02 -3.59
CA GLU A 69 -3.42 -8.43 -3.32
C GLU A 69 -2.80 -9.12 -4.53
N ALA A 70 -2.31 -10.35 -4.36
CA ALA A 70 -1.69 -11.12 -5.44
C ALA A 70 -2.57 -11.22 -6.72
N THR A 71 -3.89 -11.19 -6.57
CA THR A 71 -4.85 -11.33 -7.67
C THR A 71 -5.38 -9.99 -8.21
N GLY A 72 -5.14 -8.88 -7.50
CA GLY A 72 -5.67 -7.56 -7.86
C GLY A 72 -6.03 -6.71 -6.65
N VAL A 73 -6.64 -5.56 -6.92
CA VAL A 73 -7.08 -4.63 -5.87
C VAL A 73 -8.44 -5.03 -5.33
N VAL A 74 -8.57 -5.14 -4.01
CA VAL A 74 -9.77 -5.63 -3.33
C VAL A 74 -10.15 -4.73 -2.16
N ARG A 75 -11.42 -4.84 -1.74
CA ARG A 75 -11.88 -4.29 -0.46
C ARG A 75 -11.80 -5.35 0.63
N THR A 76 -11.27 -4.98 1.78
CA THR A 76 -11.17 -5.87 2.94
C THR A 76 -11.53 -5.14 4.23
N PRO A 77 -12.11 -5.81 5.23
CA PRO A 77 -12.26 -5.21 6.55
C PRO A 77 -10.91 -5.19 7.26
N ILE A 78 -10.66 -4.14 8.04
CA ILE A 78 -9.46 -4.01 8.89
C ILE A 78 -9.31 -5.15 9.90
N SER A 79 -10.42 -5.77 10.33
CA SER A 79 -10.41 -6.95 11.19
C SER A 79 -9.64 -8.15 10.61
N LYS A 80 -9.36 -8.16 9.30
CA LYS A 80 -8.40 -9.09 8.67
C LYS A 80 -7.02 -9.04 9.33
N TYR A 81 -6.62 -7.87 9.82
CA TYR A 81 -5.35 -7.63 10.50
C TYR A 81 -5.43 -7.83 12.01
N LYS A 82 -6.56 -8.26 12.58
CA LYS A 82 -6.70 -8.43 14.04
C LYS A 82 -5.64 -9.36 14.66
N ALA A 83 -5.13 -10.35 13.92
CA ALA A 83 -4.09 -11.27 14.39
C ALA A 83 -2.66 -10.79 14.08
N THR A 84 -2.48 -9.57 13.59
CA THR A 84 -1.21 -9.04 13.09
C THR A 84 -1.06 -7.60 13.54
N GLU A 85 0.16 -7.16 13.81
CA GLU A 85 0.35 -5.76 14.14
C GLU A 85 0.11 -4.87 12.92
N TYR A 86 -0.51 -3.72 13.15
CA TYR A 86 -0.62 -2.68 12.14
C TYR A 86 -0.54 -1.30 12.78
N HIS A 87 0.04 -0.36 12.05
CA HIS A 87 0.13 1.03 12.45
C HIS A 87 -0.81 1.84 11.55
N LEU A 88 -1.73 2.57 12.15
CA LEU A 88 -2.65 3.47 11.47
C LEU A 88 -2.02 4.86 11.38
N VAL A 89 -1.79 5.34 10.16
CA VAL A 89 -1.24 6.66 9.89
C VAL A 89 -2.39 7.63 9.62
N ARG A 90 -2.62 8.52 10.60
CA ARG A 90 -3.58 9.62 10.52
C ARG A 90 -2.93 10.77 9.78
N LEU A 91 -3.49 11.20 8.65
CA LEU A 91 -2.88 12.32 7.89
C LEU A 91 -3.22 13.70 8.48
N GLY A 92 -4.19 13.75 9.40
CA GLY A 92 -4.61 14.98 10.07
C GLY A 92 -5.14 16.05 9.12
N SER A 93 -5.03 17.32 9.51
CA SER A 93 -5.56 18.47 8.79
C SER A 93 -4.78 18.87 7.53
N GLU A 94 -3.57 18.32 7.35
CA GLU A 94 -2.76 18.55 6.14
C GLU A 94 -3.40 17.87 4.92
N PHE A 95 -4.23 16.86 5.16
CA PHE A 95 -5.02 16.23 4.12
C PHE A 95 -6.46 16.74 4.16
N SER A 96 -6.74 17.70 3.27
CA SER A 96 -8.06 18.32 3.16
C SER A 96 -9.17 17.28 2.97
N HIS A 97 -10.39 17.61 3.43
CA HIS A 97 -11.56 16.75 3.23
C HIS A 97 -11.80 16.41 1.75
N ASP A 98 -11.62 17.37 0.84
CA ASP A 98 -11.74 17.13 -0.59
C ASP A 98 -10.61 16.23 -1.12
N GLY A 99 -9.39 16.38 -0.58
CA GLY A 99 -8.26 15.51 -0.88
C GLY A 99 -8.53 14.07 -0.46
N ARG A 100 -9.04 13.87 0.77
CA ARG A 100 -9.49 12.57 1.28
C ARG A 100 -10.53 11.94 0.37
N LYS A 101 -11.56 12.71 -0.02
CA LYS A 101 -12.58 12.24 -0.94
C LYS A 101 -11.98 11.77 -2.27
N ARG A 102 -11.11 12.58 -2.90
CA ARG A 102 -10.46 12.20 -4.17
C ARG A 102 -9.60 10.95 -4.04
N ALA A 103 -8.88 10.80 -2.93
CA ALA A 103 -8.08 9.60 -2.68
C ALA A 103 -8.94 8.35 -2.51
N VAL A 104 -10.03 8.45 -1.76
CA VAL A 104 -10.99 7.37 -1.56
C VAL A 104 -11.67 7.01 -2.88
N ASP A 105 -12.09 7.99 -3.67
CA ASP A 105 -12.70 7.79 -4.99
C ASP A 105 -11.71 7.07 -5.93
N TYR A 106 -10.45 7.51 -5.97
CA TYR A 106 -9.40 6.87 -6.74
C TYR A 106 -9.20 5.41 -6.33
N ALA A 107 -9.02 5.14 -5.03
CA ALA A 107 -8.80 3.79 -4.52
C ALA A 107 -9.99 2.87 -4.82
N ASN A 108 -11.21 3.36 -4.64
CA ASN A 108 -12.42 2.62 -4.96
C ASN A 108 -12.54 2.30 -6.46
N HIS A 109 -12.09 3.20 -7.35
CA HIS A 109 -12.06 2.94 -8.79
C HIS A 109 -11.04 1.86 -9.18
N GLN A 110 -10.02 1.62 -8.37
CA GLN A 110 -9.06 0.54 -8.62
C GLN A 110 -9.60 -0.84 -8.23
N VAL A 111 -10.67 -0.93 -7.42
CA VAL A 111 -11.21 -2.21 -6.96
C VAL A 111 -11.64 -3.08 -8.15
N GLY A 112 -11.17 -4.33 -8.17
CA GLY A 112 -11.43 -5.27 -9.26
C GLY A 112 -10.42 -5.19 -10.41
N VAL A 113 -9.50 -4.21 -10.41
CA VAL A 113 -8.37 -4.20 -11.34
C VAL A 113 -7.44 -5.36 -10.98
N ALA A 114 -7.49 -6.40 -11.80
CA ALA A 114 -6.64 -7.57 -11.65
C ALA A 114 -5.24 -7.30 -12.20
N PHE A 115 -4.20 -7.63 -11.43
CA PHE A 115 -2.81 -7.60 -11.93
C PHE A 115 -2.57 -8.62 -13.05
N GLY A 116 -3.46 -9.60 -13.19
CA GLY A 116 -3.44 -10.60 -14.24
C GLY A 116 -3.80 -10.09 -15.65
N TYR A 117 -4.52 -8.97 -15.82
CA TYR A 117 -4.91 -8.52 -17.16
C TYR A 117 -3.71 -8.03 -17.98
N LEU A 118 -2.75 -7.35 -17.34
CA LEU A 118 -1.49 -6.94 -17.99
C LEU A 118 -0.56 -8.13 -18.26
N ALA A 119 -0.58 -9.15 -17.40
CA ALA A 119 0.13 -10.41 -17.65
C ALA A 119 -0.49 -11.18 -18.83
N LEU A 120 -1.82 -11.21 -18.93
CA LEU A 120 -2.56 -11.79 -20.05
C LEU A 120 -2.25 -11.05 -21.36
N VAL A 121 -2.30 -9.71 -21.37
CA VAL A 121 -1.94 -8.88 -22.53
C VAL A 121 -0.48 -9.08 -22.93
N GLY A 122 0.44 -9.13 -21.97
CA GLY A 122 1.85 -9.43 -22.21
C GLY A 122 2.05 -10.81 -22.83
N ALA A 123 1.34 -11.83 -22.32
CA ALA A 123 1.32 -13.16 -22.89
C ALA A 123 0.70 -13.18 -24.31
N SER A 124 -0.39 -12.44 -24.54
CA SER A 124 -1.01 -12.32 -25.87
C SER A 124 -0.08 -11.65 -26.88
N ILE A 125 0.64 -10.60 -26.48
CA ILE A 125 1.63 -9.93 -27.35
C ILE A 125 2.82 -10.86 -27.64
N TYR A 126 3.31 -11.59 -26.63
CA TYR A 126 4.36 -12.61 -26.82
C TYR A 126 3.91 -13.68 -27.82
N LEU A 127 2.71 -14.21 -27.66
CA LEU A 127 2.14 -15.22 -28.56
C LEU A 127 1.96 -14.70 -29.99
N LEU A 128 1.61 -13.42 -30.16
CA LEU A 128 1.37 -12.82 -31.48
C LEU A 128 2.65 -12.35 -32.18
N THR A 129 3.69 -11.97 -31.45
CA THR A 129 4.88 -11.31 -32.04
C THR A 129 6.17 -12.11 -31.91
N GLY A 130 6.21 -13.17 -31.09
CA GLY A 130 7.41 -13.99 -30.86
C GLY A 130 8.58 -13.26 -30.20
N LEU A 131 8.45 -11.96 -29.96
CA LEU A 131 9.43 -11.15 -29.26
C LEU A 131 9.34 -11.48 -27.77
N PRO A 132 10.44 -11.88 -27.11
CA PRO A 132 10.45 -12.07 -25.67
C PRO A 132 10.25 -10.70 -25.03
N VAL A 133 8.99 -10.33 -24.79
CA VAL A 133 8.66 -9.26 -23.87
C VAL A 133 9.21 -9.76 -22.55
N LYS A 134 10.32 -9.16 -22.07
CA LYS A 134 10.88 -9.35 -20.74
C LYS A 134 9.79 -8.98 -19.73
N LEU A 135 8.80 -9.85 -19.55
CA LEU A 135 7.72 -9.75 -18.57
C LEU A 135 8.21 -10.24 -17.21
N MET A 136 9.51 -10.10 -16.98
CA MET A 136 10.12 -10.10 -15.66
C MET A 136 10.22 -8.64 -15.22
N ARG A 137 9.11 -7.88 -15.29
CA ARG A 137 9.13 -6.44 -15.05
C ARG A 137 7.84 -5.94 -14.39
N ARG A 138 8.03 -5.36 -13.21
CA ARG A 138 7.42 -4.09 -12.74
C ARG A 138 5.91 -4.01 -12.50
N ASN A 139 5.12 -5.06 -12.79
CA ASN A 139 3.65 -4.97 -12.74
C ASN A 139 2.97 -5.75 -11.60
N HIS A 140 3.66 -5.97 -10.47
CA HIS A 140 2.87 -6.01 -9.23
C HIS A 140 2.64 -4.55 -8.91
N GLN A 141 1.41 -4.02 -9.05
CA GLN A 141 1.15 -2.79 -8.31
C GLN A 141 1.33 -3.19 -6.85
N ILE A 142 2.42 -2.68 -6.30
CA ILE A 142 2.75 -2.91 -4.91
C ILE A 142 1.63 -2.21 -4.15
N CYS A 143 1.21 -2.78 -3.03
CA CYS A 143 0.23 -2.15 -2.15
C CYS A 143 0.52 -0.66 -1.87
N SER A 144 1.81 -0.28 -1.84
CA SER A 144 2.27 1.12 -1.76
C SER A 144 1.94 1.96 -2.99
N GLU A 145 1.96 1.42 -4.21
CA GLU A 145 1.61 2.18 -5.42
C GLU A 145 0.14 2.64 -5.37
N VAL A 146 -0.78 1.76 -4.97
CA VAL A 146 -2.21 2.10 -4.84
C VAL A 146 -2.41 3.22 -3.82
N VAL A 147 -1.75 3.10 -2.66
CA VAL A 147 -1.81 4.13 -1.60
C VAL A 147 -1.19 5.44 -2.07
N VAL A 148 0.02 5.43 -2.65
CA VAL A 148 0.69 6.65 -3.11
C VAL A 148 -0.12 7.35 -4.19
N ARG A 149 -0.64 6.62 -5.19
CA ARG A 149 -1.49 7.23 -6.24
C ARG A 149 -2.80 7.77 -5.68
N ALA A 150 -3.39 7.11 -4.68
CA ALA A 150 -4.57 7.64 -4.00
C ALA A 150 -4.26 8.96 -3.29
N LEU A 151 -3.16 9.01 -2.53
CA LEU A 151 -2.72 10.23 -1.84
C LEU A 151 -2.39 11.36 -2.83
N GLN A 152 -1.77 11.04 -3.97
CA GLN A 152 -1.52 11.99 -5.07
C GLN A 152 -2.80 12.53 -5.69
N ALA A 153 -3.81 11.69 -5.92
CA ALA A 153 -5.13 12.16 -6.37
C ALA A 153 -5.75 13.15 -5.37
N GLY A 154 -5.42 13.00 -4.08
CA GLY A 154 -5.80 13.93 -3.03
C GLY A 154 -4.93 15.19 -2.90
N GLY A 155 -3.78 15.27 -3.56
CA GLY A 155 -2.83 16.39 -3.48
C GLY A 155 -1.71 16.21 -2.46
N LEU A 156 -1.42 14.98 -2.02
CA LEU A 156 -0.27 14.63 -1.17
C LEU A 156 0.72 13.75 -1.92
N LEU A 157 1.99 13.77 -1.51
CA LEU A 157 3.06 12.94 -2.10
C LEU A 157 3.26 13.18 -3.61
N GLU A 158 3.04 14.40 -4.09
CA GLU A 158 3.19 14.76 -5.52
C GLU A 158 4.62 14.53 -6.04
N ASP A 159 5.61 14.56 -5.14
CA ASP A 159 7.03 14.33 -5.41
C ASP A 159 7.45 12.85 -5.41
N ALA A 160 6.59 11.94 -4.93
CA ALA A 160 6.91 10.52 -4.83
C ALA A 160 6.66 9.80 -6.18
N ASP A 161 7.59 8.92 -6.58
CA ASP A 161 7.35 8.02 -7.71
C ASP A 161 6.58 6.78 -7.22
N PRO A 162 5.31 6.57 -7.60
CA PRO A 162 4.51 5.46 -7.12
C PRO A 162 5.07 4.09 -7.50
N ALA A 163 5.81 4.00 -8.61
CA ALA A 163 6.39 2.75 -9.09
C ALA A 163 7.67 2.35 -8.35
N LEU A 164 8.29 3.29 -7.62
CA LEU A 164 9.52 3.08 -6.86
C LEU A 164 9.32 3.19 -5.34
N THR A 165 8.18 3.70 -4.90
CA THR A 165 7.87 3.88 -3.48
C THR A 165 7.44 2.55 -2.86
N LEU A 166 8.19 2.11 -1.84
CA LEU A 166 7.89 0.92 -1.06
C LEU A 166 7.18 1.27 0.25
N PRO A 167 6.55 0.31 0.94
CA PRO A 167 5.98 0.56 2.27
C PRO A 167 7.01 1.14 3.27
N ALA A 168 8.27 0.75 3.18
CA ALA A 168 9.36 1.31 3.99
C ALA A 168 9.63 2.81 3.70
N ASP A 169 9.46 3.28 2.46
CA ASP A 169 9.60 4.70 2.13
C ASP A 169 8.46 5.52 2.76
N LEU A 170 7.23 4.99 2.74
CA LEU A 170 6.09 5.58 3.46
C LEU A 170 6.35 5.59 4.96
N ALA A 171 6.81 4.47 5.53
CA ALA A 171 7.15 4.38 6.94
C ALA A 171 8.22 5.40 7.34
N LYS A 172 9.27 5.57 6.55
CA LYS A 172 10.30 6.59 6.81
C LYS A 172 9.73 8.01 6.74
N ARG A 173 8.89 8.29 5.74
CA ARG A 173 8.30 9.62 5.53
C ARG A 173 7.34 10.03 6.66
N PHE A 174 6.60 9.07 7.21
CA PHE A 174 5.66 9.28 8.31
C PHE A 174 6.23 8.85 9.68
N VAL A 175 7.53 8.56 9.76
CA VAL A 175 8.26 8.19 10.99
C VAL A 175 7.59 7.03 11.74
N VAL A 176 7.24 5.97 11.00
CA VAL A 176 6.58 4.77 11.50
C VAL A 176 7.64 3.70 11.76
N THR A 177 7.99 3.51 13.03
CA THR A 177 8.84 2.40 13.49
C THR A 177 8.00 1.33 14.17
N PRO A 178 8.44 0.06 14.23
CA PRO A 178 7.74 -1.01 14.97
C PRO A 178 7.54 -0.69 16.46
#